data_AF-A0A537AED7-F1
#
_entry.id   AF-A0A537AED7-F1
#
_cell.length_a   1.000
_cell.length_b   1.000
_cell.length_c   1.000
_cell.angle_alpha   90.00
_cell.angle_beta   90.00
_cell.angle_gamma   90.00
#
_symmetry.space_group_name_H-M   'P 1'
#
loop_
_entity.id
_entity.type
_entity.pdbx_description
1 polymer ?
#
loop_
_entity_poly.entity_id
_entity_poly.type
_entity_poly.pdbx_seq_one_letter_code
_entity_poly.pdbx_strand_id
1 'polypeptide(L)'
;MNFSRCLLAPLLIFPLAALACDYPDEGNLPLRRAVTRVKLLPETEAWAASMHNTGAVVQYALSLDREWRRDGRCYWTVEARAEG
;
A
#
# COMPACT_ATOMS: atom_id res chain seq x y z
N MET A 1 -52.31 15.32 28.63
CA MET A 1 -51.09 14.65 29.13
C MET A 1 -51.09 13.23 28.58
N ASN A 2 -50.14 12.90 27.70
CA ASN A 2 -49.84 11.52 27.31
C ASN A 2 -48.32 11.41 27.24
N PHE A 3 -47.75 10.77 28.26
CA PHE A 3 -46.38 10.27 28.23
C PHE A 3 -46.33 8.98 27.40
N SER A 4 -45.15 8.64 26.90
CA SER A 4 -44.77 7.34 26.34
C SER A 4 -44.83 7.21 24.81
N ARG A 5 -43.70 7.56 24.19
CA ARG A 5 -42.80 6.54 23.62
C ARG A 5 -41.49 7.19 23.21
N CYS A 6 -40.49 7.06 24.08
CA CYS A 6 -39.09 7.11 23.67
C CYS A 6 -38.88 6.03 22.62
N LEU A 7 -38.85 6.42 21.35
CA LEU A 7 -38.10 5.69 20.33
C LEU A 7 -36.90 6.56 19.96
N LEU A 8 -35.98 6.65 20.92
CA LEU A 8 -34.56 6.71 20.65
C LEU A 8 -34.28 5.58 19.66
N ALA A 9 -34.19 5.89 18.37
CA ALA A 9 -33.50 5.03 17.43
C ALA A 9 -32.02 5.45 17.53
N PRO A 10 -31.18 4.71 18.27
CA PRO A 10 -29.77 5.03 18.31
C PRO A 10 -29.21 4.68 16.93
N LEU A 11 -28.73 5.71 16.24
CA LEU A 11 -27.48 5.68 15.45
C LEU A 11 -27.02 4.27 15.06
N LEU A 12 -27.61 3.70 14.00
CA LEU A 12 -26.94 2.67 13.20
C LEU A 12 -25.86 3.37 12.37
N ILE A 13 -24.86 3.93 13.06
CA ILE A 13 -23.56 4.19 12.46
C ILE A 13 -22.95 2.80 12.30
N PHE A 14 -23.24 2.16 11.16
CA PHE A 14 -22.45 1.04 10.69
C PHE A 14 -20.98 1.50 10.68
N PRO A 15 -20.04 0.76 11.29
CA PRO A 15 -18.65 1.09 11.15
C PRO A 15 -18.29 0.76 9.70
N LEU A 16 -18.34 1.76 8.82
CA LEU A 16 -17.63 1.76 7.53
C LEU A 16 -16.11 1.84 7.73
N ALA A 17 -15.61 1.39 8.88
CA ALA A 17 -14.22 1.49 9.31
C ALA A 17 -13.52 0.15 9.10
N ALA A 18 -13.42 -0.29 7.84
CA ALA A 18 -12.48 -1.34 7.41
C ALA A 18 -12.35 -1.44 5.87
N LEU A 19 -12.57 -0.34 5.15
CA LEU A 19 -12.22 -0.27 3.72
C LEU A 19 -10.88 0.46 3.51
N ALA A 20 -10.06 0.64 4.55
CA ALA A 20 -8.64 0.89 4.37
C ALA A 20 -7.99 -0.47 4.11
N CYS A 21 -7.23 -0.61 3.02
CA CYS A 21 -6.45 -1.82 2.84
C CYS A 21 -5.34 -1.81 3.88
N ASP A 22 -5.53 -2.53 4.99
CA ASP A 22 -4.43 -2.76 5.91
C ASP A 22 -3.38 -3.59 5.18
N TYR A 23 -2.21 -2.98 4.95
CA TYR A 23 -1.06 -3.72 4.48
C TYR A 23 -0.75 -4.80 5.52
N PRO A 24 -0.52 -6.07 5.12
CA PRO A 24 -0.22 -7.14 6.06
C PRO A 24 1.13 -6.86 6.74
N ASP A 25 1.08 -6.15 7.86
CA ASP A 25 2.23 -5.79 8.68
C ASP A 25 2.51 -6.90 9.69
N GLU A 26 2.90 -8.07 9.19
CA GLU A 26 3.56 -9.11 9.98
C GLU A 26 5.06 -8.75 10.20
N GLY A 27 5.32 -7.48 10.53
CA GLY A 27 6.66 -6.89 10.68
C GLY A 27 7.27 -6.36 9.38
N ASN A 28 8.59 -6.15 9.38
CA ASN A 28 9.35 -5.57 8.26
C ASN A 28 9.70 -6.56 7.13
N LEU A 29 9.37 -7.84 7.30
CA LEU A 29 9.66 -8.91 6.34
C LEU A 29 8.76 -8.89 5.09
N PRO A 30 7.44 -8.62 5.15
CA PRO A 30 6.56 -8.56 3.99
C PRO A 30 6.89 -7.38 3.06
N LEU A 31 7.19 -6.20 3.63
CA LEU A 31 7.58 -4.99 2.89
C LEU A 31 8.85 -5.21 2.09
N ARG A 32 9.90 -5.73 2.74
CA ARG A 32 11.17 -6.02 2.09
C ARG A 32 11.00 -7.04 0.98
N ARG A 33 10.23 -8.11 1.21
CA ARG A 33 9.92 -9.13 0.18
C ARG A 33 9.18 -8.54 -1.02
N ALA A 34 8.24 -7.62 -0.81
CA ALA A 34 7.52 -6.97 -1.90
C ALA A 34 8.46 -6.17 -2.79
N VAL A 35 9.35 -5.36 -2.20
CA VAL A 35 10.36 -4.59 -2.93
C VAL A 35 11.38 -5.51 -3.61
N THR A 36 11.84 -6.56 -2.93
CA THR A 36 12.81 -7.51 -3.49
C THR A 36 12.26 -8.19 -4.74
N ARG A 37 10.97 -8.53 -4.80
CA ARG A 37 10.39 -9.13 -6.02
C ARG A 37 10.52 -8.21 -7.24
N VAL A 38 10.32 -6.91 -7.05
CA VAL A 38 10.47 -5.92 -8.14
C VAL A 38 11.93 -5.72 -8.51
N LYS A 39 12.81 -5.67 -7.50
CA LYS A 39 14.26 -5.54 -7.71
C LYS A 39 14.84 -6.70 -8.53
N LEU A 40 14.33 -7.91 -8.35
CA LEU A 40 14.81 -9.13 -9.02
C LEU A 40 14.16 -9.37 -10.40
N LEU A 41 13.32 -8.46 -10.89
CA LEU A 41 12.82 -8.57 -12.27
C LEU A 41 13.98 -8.27 -13.23
N PRO A 42 14.18 -9.07 -14.30
CA PRO A 42 15.32 -8.90 -15.21
C PRO A 42 15.41 -7.50 -15.84
N GLU A 43 14.27 -6.92 -16.20
CA GLU A 43 14.17 -5.55 -16.72
C GLU A 43 14.62 -4.50 -15.71
N THR A 44 14.24 -4.67 -14.44
CA THR A 44 14.62 -3.78 -13.34
C THR A 44 16.11 -3.90 -13.05
N GLU A 45 16.66 -5.11 -13.03
CA GLU A 45 18.09 -5.34 -12.81
C GLU A 45 18.94 -4.73 -13.93
N ALA A 46 18.53 -4.94 -15.19
CA ALA A 46 19.22 -4.37 -16.34
C ALA A 46 19.19 -2.83 -16.32
N TRP A 47 18.03 -2.25 -16.00
CA TRP A 47 17.89 -0.80 -15.85
C TRP A 47 18.75 -0.27 -14.70
N ALA A 48 18.71 -0.92 -13.53
CA ALA A 48 19.47 -0.49 -12.37
C ALA A 48 20.99 -0.56 -12.61
N ALA A 49 21.47 -1.62 -13.28
CA ALA A 49 22.86 -1.73 -13.69
C ALA A 49 23.27 -0.60 -14.65
N SER A 50 22.39 -0.22 -15.59
CA SER A 50 22.62 0.93 -16.47
C SER A 50 22.74 2.25 -15.70
N MET A 51 21.85 2.50 -14.73
CA MET A 51 21.91 3.70 -13.88
C MET A 51 23.16 3.75 -13.01
N HIS A 52 23.65 2.61 -12.51
CA HIS A 52 24.91 2.58 -11.78
C HIS A 52 26.12 2.99 -12.63
N ASN A 53 26.11 2.66 -13.93
CA ASN A 53 27.18 3.10 -14.85
C ASN A 53 27.19 4.61 -15.08
N THR A 54 26.05 5.31 -14.87
CA THR A 54 25.97 6.76 -14.94
C THR A 54 26.34 7.45 -13.62
N GLY A 55 26.76 6.67 -12.60
CA GLY A 55 27.04 7.18 -11.25
C GLY A 55 25.79 7.42 -10.39
N ALA A 56 24.60 7.08 -10.89
CA ALA A 56 23.36 7.27 -10.15
C ALA A 56 23.15 6.16 -9.10
N VAL A 57 22.54 6.54 -7.99
CA VAL A 57 22.11 5.66 -6.91
C VAL A 57 20.67 5.25 -7.14
N VAL A 58 20.45 3.94 -7.24
CA VAL A 58 19.10 3.37 -7.43
C VAL A 58 18.45 3.10 -6.08
N GLN A 59 17.24 3.64 -5.89
CA GLN A 59 16.41 3.47 -4.71
C GLN A 59 15.05 2.88 -5.09
N TYR A 60 14.44 2.14 -4.16
CA TYR A 60 13.11 1.55 -4.35
C TYR A 60 12.20 1.99 -3.22
N ALA A 61 11.04 2.56 -3.57
CA ALA A 61 10.07 3.08 -2.62
C ALA A 61 8.74 2.36 -2.78
N LEU A 62 8.18 1.87 -1.67
CA LEU A 62 6.82 1.33 -1.61
C LEU A 62 5.88 2.43 -1.11
N SER A 63 4.86 2.77 -1.88
CA SER A 63 3.84 3.74 -1.47
C SER A 63 2.72 3.02 -0.73
N LEU A 64 2.59 3.26 0.58
CA LEU A 64 1.53 2.69 1.42
C LEU A 64 0.25 3.55 1.38
N ASP A 65 0.39 4.83 1.08
CA ASP A 65 -0.68 5.82 0.94
C ASP A 65 -1.42 5.73 -0.41
N ARG A 66 -0.76 5.19 -1.43
CA ARG A 66 -1.32 4.98 -2.78
C ARG A 66 -1.65 3.51 -3.01
N GLU A 67 -2.70 3.05 -2.35
CA GLU A 67 -3.31 1.75 -2.60
C GLU A 67 -4.31 1.79 -3.77
N TRP A 68 -4.32 0.72 -4.56
CA TRP A 68 -5.28 0.54 -5.65
C TRP A 68 -6.01 -0.78 -5.47
N ARG A 69 -7.31 -0.78 -5.72
CA ARG A 69 -8.19 -1.92 -5.48
C ARG A 69 -8.71 -2.45 -6.79
N ARG A 70 -8.59 -3.76 -6.98
CA ARG A 70 -9.10 -4.46 -8.18
C ARG A 70 -9.55 -5.85 -7.78
N ASP A 71 -10.78 -6.23 -8.17
CA ASP A 71 -11.35 -7.55 -7.93
C ASP A 71 -11.30 -8.02 -6.46
N GLY A 72 -11.55 -7.09 -5.52
CA GLY A 72 -11.50 -7.36 -4.09
C GLY A 72 -10.08 -7.52 -3.51
N ARG A 73 -9.04 -7.26 -4.31
CA ARG A 73 -7.64 -7.31 -3.90
C ARG A 73 -7.06 -5.90 -3.80
N CYS A 74 -6.18 -5.72 -2.83
CA CYS A 74 -5.42 -4.50 -2.61
C CYS A 74 -4.02 -4.65 -3.22
N TYR A 75 -3.58 -3.59 -3.87
CA TYR A 75 -2.28 -3.51 -4.51
C TYR A 75 -1.60 -2.22 -4.06
N TRP A 76 -0.28 -2.27 -3.93
CA TRP A 76 0.54 -1.13 -3.57
C TRP A 76 1.61 -0.92 -4.62
N THR A 77 1.95 0.34 -4.87
CA THR A 77 2.89 0.72 -5.92
C THR A 77 4.32 0.68 -5.38
N VAL A 78 5.20 -0.04 -6.07
CA VAL A 78 6.64 0.03 -5.87
C VAL A 78 7.23 0.85 -7.01
N GLU A 79 7.92 1.93 -6.68
CA GLU A 79 8.60 2.80 -7.62
C GLU A 79 10.12 2.57 -7.51
N ALA A 80 10.78 2.41 -8.66
CA ALA A 80 12.24 2.44 -8.76
C ALA A 80 12.68 3.85 -9.20
N ARG A 81 13.63 4.44 -8.48
CA ARG A 81 14.11 5.81 -8.69
C ARG A 81 15.63 5.80 -8.81
N ALA A 82 16.17 6.70 -9.63
CA ALA A 82 17.61 6.92 -9.74
C ALA A 82 17.89 8.37 -9.34
N GLU A 83 18.84 8.57 -8.44
CA GLU A 83 19.29 9.88 -7.95
C GLU A 83 20.81 10.00 -8.13
N GLY A 84 21.30 11.07 -8.72
CA GLY A 84 22.73 11.28 -8.98
C GLY A 84 22.99 12.36 -10.01
#